data_AF-A0A1M6JSY9-F1
#
_entry.id   AF-A0A1M6JSY9-F1
#
_cell.length_a   1.000
_cell.length_b   1.000
_cell.length_c   1.000
_cell.angle_alpha   90.00
_cell.angle_beta   90.00
_cell.angle_gamma   90.00
#
_symmetry.space_group_name_H-M   'P 1'
#
loop_
_entity.id
_entity.type
_entity.pdbx_description
1 polymer ?
#
loop_
_entity_poly.entity_id
_entity_poly.type
_entity_poly.pdbx_seq_one_letter_code
_entity_poly.pdbx_strand_id
1 'polypeptide(L)'
;YQQKLFWSLGTYMVRSKISIEKYINLIGVAYSAMILLPFISATFKAYRFCSPQEAKHIIGEAIREELFFSKLLKIHQIKKNLSRIPYLRQYANVEDLAS
;
A
#
# COMPACT_ATOMS: atom_id res chain seq x y z
N TYR A 1 -30.82 -14.75 -26.18
CA TYR A 1 -29.59 -14.53 -25.38
C TYR A 1 -29.20 -13.06 -25.49
N GLN A 2 -29.36 -12.28 -24.42
CA GLN A 2 -28.98 -10.85 -24.40
C GLN A 2 -27.45 -10.72 -24.41
N GLN A 3 -26.91 -9.95 -25.36
CA GLN A 3 -25.53 -9.50 -25.32
C GLN A 3 -25.36 -8.50 -24.17
N LYS A 4 -24.66 -8.90 -23.09
CA LYS A 4 -24.11 -7.94 -22.13
C LYS A 4 -23.03 -7.13 -22.87
N LEU A 5 -23.38 -5.92 -23.29
CA LEU A 5 -22.40 -4.92 -23.74
C LEU A 5 -21.57 -4.52 -22.53
N PHE A 6 -20.54 -5.31 -22.26
CA PHE A 6 -19.54 -5.05 -21.24
C PHE A 6 -18.77 -3.81 -21.68
N TRP A 7 -19.13 -2.67 -21.09
CA TRP A 7 -18.37 -1.42 -21.04
C TRP A 7 -18.19 -0.71 -22.38
N SER A 8 -18.40 0.60 -22.37
CA SER A 8 -18.10 1.43 -23.53
C SER A 8 -16.60 1.35 -23.82
N LEU A 9 -16.24 0.77 -24.97
CA LEU A 9 -14.86 0.78 -25.49
C LEU A 9 -14.29 2.21 -25.59
N GLY A 10 -15.14 3.24 -25.54
CA GLY A 10 -14.75 4.65 -25.48
C GLY A 10 -14.05 5.10 -24.19
N THR A 11 -14.19 4.34 -23.08
CA THR A 11 -13.40 4.56 -21.85
C THR A 11 -12.31 3.49 -21.66
N TYR A 12 -12.21 2.53 -22.58
CA TYR A 12 -11.07 1.65 -22.65
C TYR A 12 -9.89 2.49 -23.12
N MET A 13 -8.95 2.76 -22.22
CA MET A 13 -7.73 3.50 -22.51
C MET A 13 -7.08 2.95 -23.79
N VAL A 14 -7.26 3.62 -24.93
CA VAL A 14 -6.33 3.51 -26.05
C VAL A 14 -5.02 4.06 -25.49
N ARG A 15 -4.16 3.16 -25.00
CA ARG A 15 -2.87 3.54 -24.44
C ARG A 15 -2.10 4.22 -25.56
N SER A 16 -1.81 5.52 -25.41
CA SER A 16 -0.98 6.21 -26.40
C SER A 16 0.37 5.50 -26.50
N LYS A 17 0.97 5.47 -27.70
CA LYS A 17 2.30 4.87 -27.94
C LYS A 17 3.31 5.33 -26.89
N ILE A 18 3.29 6.63 -26.57
CA ILE A 18 4.13 7.28 -25.55
C ILE A 18 3.90 6.68 -24.15
N SER A 19 2.64 6.43 -23.77
CA SER A 19 2.33 5.82 -22.47
C SER A 19 2.78 4.36 -22.39
N ILE A 20 2.71 3.61 -23.50
CA ILE A 20 3.22 2.23 -23.57
C ILE A 20 4.74 2.22 -23.41
N GLU A 21 5.45 3.08 -24.15
CA GLU A 21 6.91 3.20 -24.06
C GLU A 21 7.35 3.56 -22.65
N LYS A 22 6.72 4.57 -22.03
CA LYS A 22 7.01 4.95 -20.64
C LYS A 22 6.77 3.79 -19.66
N TYR A 23 5.70 3.03 -19.85
CA TYR A 23 5.38 1.89 -19.00
C TYR A 23 6.41 0.77 -19.13
N ILE A 24 6.83 0.43 -20.35
CA ILE A 24 7.87 -0.57 -20.61
C ILE A 24 9.20 -0.12 -19.99
N ASN A 25 9.57 1.16 -20.16
CA ASN A 25 10.78 1.72 -19.56
C ASN A 25 10.74 1.66 -18.02
N LEU A 26 9.59 2.00 -17.43
CA LEU A 26 9.40 1.91 -15.99
C LEU A 26 9.56 0.47 -15.48
N ILE A 27 8.97 -0.51 -16.18
CA ILE A 27 9.14 -1.93 -15.84
C ILE A 27 10.61 -2.33 -15.93
N GLY A 28 11.32 -1.91 -16.98
CA GLY A 28 12.74 -2.20 -17.17
C GLY A 28 13.60 -1.66 -16.02
N VAL A 29 13.37 -0.41 -15.61
CA VAL A 29 14.06 0.22 -14.47
C VAL A 29 13.72 -0.51 -13.17
N ALA A 30 12.44 -0.81 -12.93
CA ALA A 30 12.00 -1.51 -11.72
C ALA A 30 12.60 -2.93 -11.63
N TYR A 31 12.65 -3.64 -12.76
CA TYR A 31 13.27 -4.97 -12.84
C TYR A 31 14.78 -4.91 -12.58
N SER A 32 15.47 -3.94 -13.20
CA SER A 32 16.91 -3.72 -12.99
C SER A 32 17.22 -3.35 -11.53
N ALA A 33 16.40 -2.49 -10.92
CA ALA A 33 16.50 -2.14 -9.51
C ALA A 33 16.33 -3.38 -8.62
N MET A 34 15.38 -4.26 -8.95
CA MET A 34 15.14 -5.50 -8.20
C MET A 34 16.32 -6.47 -8.26
N ILE A 35 17.02 -6.53 -9.40
CA ILE A 35 18.26 -7.32 -9.55
C ILE A 35 19.40 -6.74 -8.70
N LEU A 36 19.56 -5.42 -8.70
CA LEU A 36 20.68 -4.76 -8.02
C LEU A 36 20.49 -4.69 -6.50
N LEU A 37 19.25 -4.61 -6.03
CA LEU A 37 18.90 -4.40 -4.63
C LEU A 37 19.59 -5.40 -3.65
N PRO A 38 19.62 -6.73 -3.91
CA PRO A 38 20.35 -7.71 -3.11
C PRO A 38 21.88 -7.52 -3.03
N PHE A 39 22.47 -6.84 -4.01
CA PHE A 39 23.91 -6.58 -4.05
C PHE A 39 24.28 -5.30 -3.32
N ILE A 40 23.41 -4.30 -3.33
CA ILE A 40 23.62 -3.00 -2.67
C ILE A 40 23.40 -3.10 -1.16
N SER A 41 22.36 -3.81 -0.71
CA SER A 41 21.99 -3.88 0.70
C SER A 41 22.31 -5.24 1.31
N ALA A 42 22.96 -5.22 2.48
CA ALA A 42 23.24 -6.43 3.25
C ALA A 42 21.95 -7.14 3.70
N THR A 43 20.87 -6.39 3.95
CA THR A 43 19.56 -6.92 4.37
C THR A 43 18.96 -7.87 3.33
N PHE A 44 19.21 -7.61 2.04
CA PHE A 44 18.67 -8.39 0.94
C PHE A 44 19.69 -9.39 0.36
N LYS A 45 20.84 -9.58 1.01
CA LYS A 45 21.92 -10.45 0.53
C LYS A 45 21.49 -11.89 0.24
N ALA A 46 20.50 -12.39 0.98
CA ALA A 46 19.95 -13.74 0.76
C ALA A 46 19.32 -13.93 -0.63
N TYR A 47 18.87 -12.84 -1.28
CA TYR A 47 18.13 -12.90 -2.54
C TYR A 47 19.00 -12.67 -3.79
N ARG A 48 20.34 -12.62 -3.66
CA ARG A 48 21.27 -12.30 -4.78
C ARG A 48 21.18 -13.25 -5.97
N PHE A 49 20.90 -14.52 -5.70
CA PHE A 49 20.83 -15.57 -6.72
C PHE A 49 19.39 -16.08 -6.92
N CYS A 50 18.41 -15.45 -6.28
CA CYS A 50 17.00 -15.74 -6.50
C CYS A 50 16.52 -15.10 -7.80
N SER A 51 15.40 -15.59 -8.31
CA SER A 51 14.71 -14.94 -9.41
C SER A 51 14.28 -13.53 -9.00
N PRO A 52 14.47 -12.48 -9.83
CA PRO A 52 14.02 -11.14 -9.49
C PRO A 52 12.51 -11.06 -9.26
N GLN A 53 11.73 -11.92 -9.92
CA GLN A 53 10.29 -12.04 -9.72
C GLN A 53 9.95 -12.59 -8.33
N GLU A 54 10.70 -13.58 -7.86
CA GLU A 54 10.55 -14.18 -6.54
C GLU A 54 10.93 -13.18 -5.44
N ALA A 55 12.08 -12.53 -5.60
CA ALA A 55 12.51 -11.49 -4.67
C ALA A 55 11.48 -10.33 -4.62
N LYS A 56 10.93 -9.91 -5.77
CA LYS A 56 9.84 -8.92 -5.84
C LYS A 56 8.61 -9.38 -5.07
N HIS A 57 8.24 -10.65 -5.20
CA HIS A 57 7.08 -11.21 -4.53
C HIS A 57 7.24 -11.15 -3.01
N ILE A 58 8.38 -11.62 -2.48
CA ILE A 58 8.69 -11.66 -1.05
C ILE A 58 8.70 -10.25 -0.46
N ILE A 59 9.41 -9.31 -1.10
CA ILE A 59 9.43 -7.91 -0.63
C ILE A 59 8.01 -7.31 -0.70
N GLY A 60 7.26 -7.60 -1.75
CA GLY A 60 5.88 -7.15 -1.90
C GLY A 60 4.93 -7.77 -0.86
N GLU A 61 5.19 -8.96 -0.36
CA GLU A 61 4.45 -9.56 0.77
C GLU A 61 4.78 -8.85 2.07
N ALA A 62 6.06 -8.67 2.38
CA ALA A 62 6.48 -7.96 3.60
C ALA A 62 5.87 -6.54 3.68
N ILE A 63 5.89 -5.78 2.58
CA ILE A 63 5.28 -4.44 2.53
C ILE A 63 3.76 -4.51 2.75
N ARG A 64 3.09 -5.49 2.16
CA ARG A 64 1.63 -5.65 2.32
C ARG A 64 1.26 -6.00 3.75
N GLU A 65 2.02 -6.87 4.39
CA GLU A 65 1.84 -7.23 5.81
C GLU A 65 2.03 -6.01 6.71
N GLU A 66 3.12 -5.26 6.54
CA GLU A 66 3.36 -4.04 7.32
C GLU A 66 2.24 -3.01 7.16
N LEU A 67 1.77 -2.78 5.92
CA LEU A 67 0.65 -1.88 5.66
C LEU A 67 -0.64 -2.36 6.33
N PHE A 68 -0.89 -3.67 6.30
CA PHE A 68 -2.05 -4.27 6.94
C PHE A 68 -2.00 -4.09 8.46
N PHE A 69 -0.87 -4.43 9.10
CA PHE A 69 -0.70 -4.26 10.55
C PHE A 69 -0.79 -2.79 10.97
N SER A 70 -0.15 -1.88 10.23
CA SER A 70 -0.22 -0.44 10.48
C SER A 70 -1.67 0.06 10.42
N LYS A 71 -2.44 -0.40 9.44
CA LYS A 71 -3.87 -0.05 9.31
C LYS A 71 -4.70 -0.59 10.47
N LEU A 72 -4.46 -1.84 10.89
CA LEU A 72 -5.14 -2.43 12.05
C LEU A 72 -4.84 -1.68 13.35
N LEU A 73 -3.58 -1.36 13.60
CA LEU A 73 -3.17 -0.59 14.78
C LEU A 73 -3.82 0.79 14.79
N LYS A 74 -3.89 1.46 13.64
CA LYS A 74 -4.57 2.76 13.52
C LYS A 74 -6.07 2.65 13.83
N ILE A 75 -6.76 1.62 13.32
CA ILE A 75 -8.17 1.36 13.62
C ILE A 75 -8.36 1.09 15.12
N HIS A 76 -7.51 0.25 15.72
CA HIS A 76 -7.55 -0.03 17.15
C HIS A 76 -7.37 1.24 17.98
N GLN A 77 -6.39 2.08 17.63
CA GLN A 77 -6.15 3.35 18.31
C GLN A 77 -7.34 4.30 18.19
N ILE A 78 -7.96 4.41 17.01
CA ILE A 78 -9.17 5.21 16.80
C ILE A 78 -10.31 4.69 17.68
N LYS A 79 -10.53 3.36 17.72
CA LYS A 79 -11.57 2.75 18.56
C LYS A 79 -11.34 3.06 20.05
N LYS A 80 -10.11 2.93 20.52
CA LYS A 80 -9.71 3.29 21.89
C LYS A 80 -10.00 4.77 22.16
N ASN A 81 -9.61 5.66 21.25
CA ASN A 81 -9.87 7.10 21.39
C ASN A 81 -11.38 7.42 21.39
N LEU A 82 -12.20 6.74 20.59
CA LEU A 82 -13.65 6.92 20.57
C LEU A 82 -14.31 6.49 21.88
N SER A 83 -13.92 5.34 22.43
CA SER A 83 -14.39 4.91 23.76
C SER A 83 -13.97 5.87 24.86
N ARG A 84 -12.97 6.73 24.59
CA ARG A 84 -12.48 7.72 25.52
C ARG A 84 -13.28 9.03 25.56
N ILE A 85 -13.97 9.36 24.47
CA ILE A 85 -14.77 10.60 24.34
C ILE A 85 -15.84 10.77 25.44
N PRO A 86 -16.67 9.77 25.79
CA PRO A 86 -17.73 9.98 26.76
C PRO A 86 -17.21 10.30 28.17
N TYR A 87 -16.12 9.66 28.60
CA TYR A 87 -15.52 10.00 29.90
C TYR A 87 -14.87 11.40 29.85
N LEU A 88 -14.22 11.78 28.73
CA LEU A 88 -13.61 13.12 28.60
C LEU A 88 -14.67 14.22 28.63
N ARG A 89 -15.85 13.94 28.06
CA ARG A 89 -16.99 14.87 28.06
C ARG A 89 -17.47 15.20 29.49
N GLN A 90 -17.34 14.27 30.45
CA GLN A 90 -17.69 14.51 31.85
C GLN A 90 -16.78 15.56 32.51
N TYR A 91 -15.51 15.63 32.12
CA TYR A 91 -14.55 16.63 32.63
C TYR A 91 -14.50 17.91 31.78
N ALA A 92 -15.24 17.97 30.67
CA ALA A 92 -15.31 19.13 29.78
C ALA A 92 -16.27 20.22 30.31
N ASN A 93 -17.22 19.87 31.18
CA ASN A 93 -18.01 20.84 31.95
C ASN A 93 -17.19 21.30 33.15
N VAL A 94 -16.30 22.27 32.94
CA VAL A 94 -15.43 22.87 33.97
C VAL A 94 -16.18 23.92 34.81
N GLU A 95 -17.50 23.85 34.89
CA GLU A 95 -18.28 24.66 35.84
C GLU A 95 -18.47 23.93 37.19
N ASP A 96 -18.26 22.60 37.26
CA ASP A 96 -18.46 21.81 38.48
C ASP A 96 -17.16 21.50 39.28
N LEU A 97 -15.99 21.94 38.80
CA LEU A 97 -14.69 21.75 39.48
C LEU A 97 -14.21 22.98 40.27
N ALA A 98 -15.02 24.05 40.29
CA ALA A 98 -14.71 25.34 40.93
C ALA A 98 -15.74 25.75 42.01
N SER A 99 -16.49 24.79 42.59
CA SER A 99 -17.28 24.98 43.82
C SER A 99 -16.70 24.17 44.98
#